data_AF-H6SNE6-F1
#
_entry.id   AF-H6SNE6-F1
#
_cell.length_a   1.000
_cell.length_b   1.000
_cell.length_c   1.000
_cell.angle_alpha   90.00
_cell.angle_beta   90.00
_cell.angle_gamma   90.00
#
_symmetry.space_group_name_H-M   'P 1'
#
loop_
_entity.id
_entity.type
_entity.pdbx_description
1 polymer ?
#
loop_
_entity_poly.entity_id
_entity_poly.type
_entity_poly.pdbx_seq_one_letter_code
_entity_poly.pdbx_strand_id
1 'polypeptide(L)'
;MRDNGPVTNKEIALADDAIIVSGTDVQGRISFANQEFIHISGFTEDELIGSPHNILRHPDMPPEAFADLWRTVKAGRPWEGIVKNRCKNGDHYWVRANVTPTMNKTEVIGYISIRTKPSRDAVRDAEALYAGMRAHRLPHTVLREGEVIQATPWGRLIRALSSVGGRLGLVLALSTGVLIGAAGLGWRGMVVINDELQHVFDDNVGAVIDLATLGTLLTEMERHAGSLEGLKLEGRDPEAGARLVQIQRLLEAIGPRWQDYAQGEHPADEHTLQQVFLDRFTALRDQGVAPLTALTQGGDLKALAGHLERTARPLFGAAQEALQALVVYQHDDAERFRKEARETLVWQAILASVATVLSLAAILAVGLWVWRTVRRPLSNLESHMDAVAAGNLLYQIPPHRRA
;
A
#
# COMPACT_ATOMS: atom_id res chain seq x y z
N MET A 1 48.13 1.36 29.14
CA MET A 1 47.27 0.76 30.21
C MET A 1 48.14 0.59 31.45
N ARG A 2 47.59 0.76 32.65
CA ARG A 2 48.30 0.49 33.91
C ARG A 2 48.43 -1.04 34.04
N ASP A 3 49.65 -1.53 34.24
CA ASP A 3 49.89 -2.93 34.58
C ASP A 3 49.49 -3.13 36.06
N ASN A 4 48.48 -3.97 36.29
CA ASN A 4 47.96 -4.27 37.62
C ASN A 4 48.57 -5.54 38.22
N GLY A 5 49.65 -6.06 37.62
CA GLY A 5 50.33 -7.26 38.08
C GLY A 5 49.78 -8.55 37.45
N PRO A 6 50.37 -9.70 37.81
CA PRO A 6 50.06 -10.98 37.16
C PRO A 6 48.62 -11.44 37.39
N VAL A 7 48.11 -12.24 36.46
CA VAL A 7 46.82 -12.93 36.55
C VAL A 7 47.04 -14.44 36.67
N THR A 8 46.31 -15.10 37.55
CA THR A 8 46.39 -16.55 37.81
C THR A 8 45.45 -17.37 36.93
N ASN A 9 44.51 -16.70 36.24
CA ASN A 9 43.40 -17.30 35.49
C ASN A 9 42.45 -18.19 36.32
N LYS A 10 42.50 -18.10 37.65
CA LYS A 10 41.53 -18.77 38.52
C LYS A 10 40.32 -17.87 38.74
N GLU A 11 39.11 -18.37 38.41
CA GLU A 11 37.85 -17.66 38.69
C GLU A 11 37.44 -17.89 40.15
N ILE A 12 37.10 -16.80 40.86
CA ILE A 12 36.35 -16.82 42.12
C ILE A 12 34.89 -16.56 41.76
N ALA A 13 34.05 -17.58 41.94
CA ALA A 13 32.62 -17.46 41.68
C ALA A 13 31.93 -16.64 42.79
N LEU A 14 31.14 -15.63 42.39
CA LEU A 14 30.24 -14.95 43.31
C LEU A 14 29.15 -15.89 43.85
N ALA A 15 28.78 -15.72 45.11
CA ALA A 15 27.57 -16.32 45.66
C ALA A 15 26.32 -15.76 44.95
N ASP A 16 25.22 -16.52 44.94
CA ASP A 16 24.01 -16.14 44.19
C ASP A 16 23.32 -14.90 44.78
N ASP A 17 23.49 -14.66 46.08
CA ASP A 17 22.98 -13.51 46.84
C ASP A 17 24.04 -12.41 47.06
N ALA A 18 25.26 -12.58 46.57
CA ALA A 18 26.32 -11.59 46.72
C ALA A 18 25.99 -10.30 45.94
N ILE A 19 25.95 -9.18 46.67
CA ILE A 19 25.79 -7.83 46.11
C ILE A 19 27.05 -7.03 46.45
N ILE A 20 27.78 -6.65 45.40
CA ILE A 20 28.97 -5.82 45.53
C ILE A 20 28.57 -4.38 45.23
N VAL A 21 28.88 -3.46 46.15
CA VAL A 21 28.56 -2.03 46.02
C VAL A 21 29.82 -1.19 46.18
N SER A 22 30.02 -0.24 45.28
CA SER A 22 31.06 0.79 45.42
C SER A 22 30.57 2.16 44.97
N GLY A 23 31.02 3.19 45.66
CA GLY A 23 30.86 4.60 45.26
C GLY A 23 32.20 5.17 44.79
N THR A 24 32.15 6.11 43.85
CA THR A 24 33.32 6.87 43.41
C THR A 24 33.04 8.36 43.31
N ASP A 25 34.10 9.18 43.36
CA ASP A 25 34.04 10.57 42.92
C ASP A 25 33.90 10.69 41.38
N VAL A 26 33.84 11.93 40.87
CA VAL A 26 33.70 12.21 39.43
C VAL A 26 34.95 11.82 38.62
N GLN A 27 36.10 11.68 39.28
CA GLN A 27 37.36 11.22 38.70
C GLN A 27 37.49 9.68 38.71
N GLY A 28 36.53 8.97 39.31
CA GLY A 28 36.53 7.51 39.40
C GLY A 28 37.40 6.94 40.52
N ARG A 29 37.74 7.74 41.54
CA ARG A 29 38.39 7.26 42.77
C ARG A 29 37.34 6.72 43.72
N ILE A 30 37.60 5.56 44.30
CA ILE A 30 36.66 4.87 45.18
C ILE A 30 36.49 5.71 46.47
N SER A 31 35.27 6.10 46.75
CA SER A 31 34.89 6.82 47.98
C SER A 31 34.15 5.93 48.97
N PHE A 32 33.63 4.79 48.51
CA PHE A 32 32.92 3.81 49.33
C PHE A 32 33.07 2.40 48.76
N ALA A 33 33.23 1.41 49.63
CA ALA A 33 33.24 -0.01 49.29
C ALA A 33 32.48 -0.78 50.38
N ASN A 34 31.54 -1.65 49.98
CA ASN A 34 30.89 -2.53 50.96
C ASN A 34 31.78 -3.73 51.33
N GLN A 35 31.41 -4.44 52.40
CA GLN A 35 32.19 -5.58 52.90
C GLN A 35 32.39 -6.68 51.84
N GLU A 36 31.38 -6.93 51.01
CA GLU A 36 31.47 -7.92 49.93
C GLU A 36 32.52 -7.52 48.89
N PHE A 37 32.64 -6.22 48.58
CA PHE A 37 33.64 -5.71 47.66
C PHE A 37 35.07 -5.88 48.21
N ILE A 38 35.28 -5.58 49.49
CA ILE A 38 36.56 -5.77 50.18
C ILE A 38 36.94 -7.25 50.16
N HIS A 39 36.00 -8.13 50.55
CA HIS A 39 36.21 -9.56 50.65
C HIS A 39 36.57 -10.21 49.31
N ILE A 40 35.75 -10.00 48.26
CA ILE A 40 35.97 -10.65 46.96
C ILE A 40 37.21 -10.13 46.24
N SER A 41 37.55 -8.85 46.43
CA SER A 41 38.70 -8.23 45.75
C SER A 41 40.03 -8.58 46.39
N GLY A 42 40.03 -8.92 47.68
CA GLY A 42 41.23 -9.20 48.47
C GLY A 42 42.08 -7.97 48.79
N PHE A 43 41.59 -6.76 48.49
CA PHE A 43 42.19 -5.52 48.93
C PHE A 43 41.61 -5.11 50.27
N THR A 44 42.42 -4.47 51.11
CA THR A 44 41.93 -3.84 52.33
C THR A 44 41.14 -2.57 52.01
N GLU A 45 40.28 -2.12 52.91
CA GLU A 45 39.52 -0.87 52.74
C GLU A 45 40.47 0.32 52.51
N ASP A 46 41.53 0.44 53.30
CA ASP A 46 42.54 1.50 53.17
C ASP A 46 43.24 1.51 51.81
N GLU A 47 43.39 0.35 51.17
CA GLU A 47 43.95 0.24 49.81
C GLU A 47 42.93 0.64 48.73
N LEU A 48 41.64 0.44 49.00
CA LEU A 48 40.55 0.75 48.07
C LEU A 48 40.16 2.22 48.12
N ILE A 49 39.96 2.80 49.30
CA ILE A 49 39.49 4.17 49.45
C ILE A 49 40.53 5.17 48.91
N GLY A 50 40.10 6.10 48.06
CA GLY A 50 40.94 7.09 47.36
C GLY A 50 41.69 6.54 46.14
N SER A 51 41.74 5.21 45.97
CA SER A 51 42.36 4.57 44.81
C SER A 51 41.45 4.68 43.57
N PRO A 52 42.03 4.84 42.37
CA PRO A 52 41.25 4.78 41.13
C PRO A 52 40.67 3.37 40.95
N HIS A 53 39.39 3.29 40.54
CA HIS A 53 38.69 2.00 40.35
C HIS A 53 39.39 1.07 39.33
N ASN A 54 40.31 1.60 38.50
CA ASN A 54 41.11 0.79 37.59
C ASN A 54 42.12 -0.15 38.28
N ILE A 55 42.31 -0.08 39.61
CA ILE A 55 43.12 -1.04 40.39
C ILE A 55 42.61 -2.49 40.24
N LEU A 56 41.31 -2.67 40.00
CA LEU A 56 40.68 -3.98 39.79
C LEU A 56 40.59 -4.40 38.32
N ARG A 57 41.16 -3.60 37.40
CA ARG A 57 41.00 -3.86 35.97
C ARG A 57 41.73 -5.15 35.58
N HIS A 58 41.00 -6.07 34.97
CA HIS A 58 41.58 -7.27 34.35
C HIS A 58 42.18 -6.94 32.97
N PRO A 59 43.36 -7.46 32.60
CA PRO A 59 43.99 -7.22 31.29
C PRO A 59 43.14 -7.68 30.10
N ASP A 60 42.36 -8.75 30.27
CA ASP A 60 41.42 -9.22 29.23
C ASP A 60 40.27 -8.26 28.91
N MET A 61 40.01 -7.24 29.73
CA MET A 61 38.93 -6.29 29.44
C MET A 61 39.37 -5.28 28.36
N PRO A 62 38.71 -5.27 27.19
CA PRO A 62 39.09 -4.39 26.08
C PRO A 62 38.90 -2.91 26.47
N PRO A 63 39.83 -2.00 26.07
CA PRO A 63 39.69 -0.57 26.30
C PRO A 63 38.35 0.03 25.87
N GLU A 64 37.75 -0.50 24.80
CA GLU A 64 36.48 -0.09 24.22
C GLU A 64 35.31 -0.25 25.20
N ALA A 65 35.31 -1.30 26.03
CA ALA A 65 34.27 -1.52 27.03
C ALA A 65 34.28 -0.43 28.11
N PHE A 66 35.47 -0.01 28.56
CA PHE A 66 35.60 1.09 29.52
C PHE A 66 35.35 2.46 28.87
N ALA A 67 35.77 2.64 27.61
CA ALA A 67 35.46 3.87 26.87
C ALA A 67 33.94 4.07 26.75
N ASP A 68 33.20 2.98 26.48
CA ASP A 68 31.75 3.00 26.46
C ASP A 68 31.13 3.30 27.83
N LEU A 69 31.59 2.64 28.90
CA LEU A 69 31.17 2.93 30.27
C LEU A 69 31.32 4.41 30.59
N TRP A 70 32.53 4.96 30.44
CA TRP A 70 32.80 6.35 30.81
C TRP A 70 32.04 7.34 29.96
N ARG A 71 31.90 7.09 28.65
CA ARG A 71 31.09 7.93 27.76
C ARG A 71 29.62 7.96 28.18
N THR A 72 29.09 6.84 28.64
CA THR A 72 27.68 6.70 29.05
C THR A 72 27.42 7.40 30.37
N VAL A 73 28.20 7.09 31.41
CA VAL A 73 27.96 7.64 32.75
C VAL A 73 28.28 9.13 32.86
N LYS A 74 29.27 9.62 32.10
CA LYS A 74 29.56 11.06 32.00
C LYS A 74 28.46 11.84 31.28
N ALA A 75 27.66 11.17 30.44
CA ALA A 75 26.50 11.78 29.79
C ALA A 75 25.24 11.73 30.66
N GLY A 76 25.37 11.39 31.95
CA GLY A 76 24.26 11.33 32.90
C GLY A 76 23.34 10.13 32.73
N ARG A 77 23.74 9.11 31.96
CA ARG A 77 22.95 7.89 31.72
C ARG A 77 23.52 6.69 32.49
N PRO A 78 22.67 5.75 32.95
CA PRO A 78 23.13 4.51 33.54
C PRO A 78 23.83 3.63 32.50
N TRP A 79 24.78 2.81 32.94
CA TRP A 79 25.49 1.84 32.12
C TRP A 79 25.36 0.45 32.73
N GLU A 80 25.09 -0.57 31.93
CA GLU A 80 25.04 -1.97 32.37
C GLU A 80 25.95 -2.86 31.53
N GLY A 81 26.86 -3.62 32.13
CA GLY A 81 27.68 -4.57 31.36
C GLY A 81 28.29 -5.70 32.18
N ILE A 82 28.76 -6.73 31.49
CA ILE A 82 29.49 -7.84 32.10
C ILE A 82 30.96 -7.47 32.23
N VAL A 83 31.52 -7.49 33.43
CA VAL A 83 32.89 -7.03 33.69
C VAL A 83 33.70 -8.14 34.35
N LYS A 84 34.88 -8.41 33.80
CA LYS A 84 35.93 -9.23 34.43
C LYS A 84 36.82 -8.35 35.28
N ASN A 85 36.85 -8.60 36.58
CA ASN A 85 37.69 -7.89 37.54
C ASN A 85 38.81 -8.79 38.05
N ARG A 86 39.96 -8.19 38.38
CA ARG A 86 41.14 -8.85 38.95
C ARG A 86 41.19 -8.60 40.47
N CYS A 87 41.45 -9.65 41.23
CA CYS A 87 41.70 -9.60 42.68
C CYS A 87 43.16 -9.25 42.97
N LYS A 88 43.48 -8.82 44.19
CA LYS A 88 44.85 -8.47 44.61
C LYS A 88 45.86 -9.58 44.32
N ASN A 89 45.50 -10.83 44.62
CA ASN A 89 46.31 -12.04 44.41
C ASN A 89 46.46 -12.48 42.95
N GLY A 90 45.77 -11.84 42.00
CA GLY A 90 45.79 -12.18 40.57
C GLY A 90 44.66 -13.11 40.11
N ASP A 91 43.81 -13.62 41.01
CA ASP A 91 42.57 -14.31 40.64
C ASP A 91 41.58 -13.32 39.99
N HIS A 92 40.46 -13.81 39.46
CA HIS A 92 39.46 -12.95 38.83
C HIS A 92 38.04 -13.34 39.18
N TYR A 93 37.11 -12.41 38.99
CA TYR A 93 35.68 -12.66 39.15
C TYR A 93 34.88 -11.89 38.09
N TRP A 94 33.71 -12.43 37.75
CA TRP A 94 32.79 -11.84 36.80
C TRP A 94 31.59 -11.22 37.51
N VAL A 95 31.20 -10.03 37.07
CA VAL A 95 30.04 -9.30 37.59
C VAL A 95 29.17 -8.81 36.45
N ARG A 96 27.86 -8.77 36.67
CA ARG A 96 26.94 -7.87 35.96
C ARG A 96 26.97 -6.54 36.72
N ALA A 97 27.56 -5.51 36.12
CA ALA A 97 27.76 -4.21 36.73
C ALA A 97 26.73 -3.21 36.21
N ASN A 98 25.97 -2.60 37.12
CA ASN A 98 25.11 -1.45 36.87
C ASN A 98 25.77 -0.22 37.48
N VAL A 99 26.17 0.74 36.65
CA VAL A 99 26.83 1.99 37.07
C VAL A 99 25.89 3.15 36.80
N THR A 100 25.51 3.86 37.86
CA THR A 100 24.59 5.00 37.79
C THR A 100 25.30 6.27 38.26
N PRO A 101 25.23 7.38 37.50
CA PRO A 101 25.73 8.66 37.98
C PRO A 101 24.93 9.16 39.17
N THR A 102 25.63 9.56 40.23
CA THR A 102 25.04 10.22 41.39
C THR A 102 24.96 11.71 41.09
N MET A 103 23.78 12.30 41.23
CA MET A 103 23.48 13.67 40.80
C MET A 103 23.23 14.58 42.01
N ASN A 104 23.75 15.82 41.95
CA ASN A 104 23.26 16.94 42.75
C ASN A 104 22.56 17.92 41.81
N LYS A 105 21.22 17.95 41.87
CA LYS A 105 20.35 18.65 40.90
C LYS A 105 20.62 18.17 39.46
N THR A 106 21.51 18.85 38.74
CA THR A 106 21.87 18.58 37.34
C THR A 106 23.35 18.25 37.14
N GLU A 107 24.16 18.28 38.21
CA GLU A 107 25.59 18.03 38.15
C GLU A 107 25.91 16.62 38.66
N VAL A 108 26.73 15.87 37.90
CA VAL A 108 27.23 14.56 38.34
C VAL A 108 28.27 14.80 39.43
N ILE A 109 28.04 14.28 40.63
CA ILE A 109 28.94 14.40 41.79
C ILE A 109 29.73 13.13 42.08
N GLY A 110 29.42 12.04 41.39
CA GLY A 110 30.09 10.76 41.54
C GLY A 110 29.34 9.65 40.81
N TYR A 111 29.74 8.42 41.05
CA TYR A 111 29.10 7.24 40.46
C TYR A 111 28.88 6.18 41.53
N ILE A 112 27.76 5.47 41.46
CA ILE A 112 27.51 4.28 42.26
C ILE A 112 27.45 3.07 41.34
N SER A 113 28.14 2.00 41.72
CA SER A 113 28.11 0.73 41.02
C SER A 113 27.53 -0.36 41.91
N ILE A 114 26.49 -1.01 41.42
CA ILE A 114 25.89 -2.21 42.01
C ILE A 114 26.22 -3.38 41.09
N ARG A 115 26.75 -4.45 41.67
CA ARG A 115 27.28 -5.58 40.94
C ARG A 115 26.71 -6.88 41.50
N THR A 116 26.21 -7.73 40.62
CA THR A 116 25.59 -9.00 40.95
C THR A 116 26.24 -10.13 40.15
N LYS A 117 25.93 -11.38 40.54
CA LYS A 117 26.39 -12.56 39.82
C LYS A 117 25.78 -12.62 38.41
N PRO A 118 26.60 -12.69 37.34
CA PRO A 118 26.09 -12.88 35.99
C PRO A 118 25.73 -14.35 35.74
N SER A 119 24.82 -14.59 34.79
CA SER A 119 24.56 -15.95 34.32
C SER A 119 25.77 -16.52 33.58
N ARG A 120 25.92 -17.84 33.58
CA ARG A 120 27.04 -18.51 32.92
C ARG A 120 27.05 -18.27 31.41
N ASP A 121 25.88 -18.21 30.78
CA ASP A 121 25.76 -17.82 29.37
C ASP A 121 26.25 -16.39 29.12
N ALA A 122 25.89 -15.43 29.99
CA ALA A 122 26.33 -14.05 29.85
C ALA A 122 27.86 -13.91 29.99
N VAL A 123 28.49 -14.71 30.86
CA VAL A 123 29.96 -14.76 30.99
C VAL A 123 30.59 -15.31 29.71
N ARG A 124 30.09 -16.43 29.19
CA ARG A 124 30.60 -17.04 27.95
C ARG A 124 30.49 -16.08 26.76
N ASP A 125 29.34 -15.42 26.62
CA ASP A 125 29.10 -14.47 25.52
C ASP A 125 30.03 -13.24 25.64
N ALA A 126 30.20 -12.70 26.85
CA ALA A 126 31.10 -11.58 27.11
C ALA A 126 32.57 -11.95 26.88
N GLU A 127 33.00 -13.13 27.30
CA GLU A 127 34.35 -13.62 27.08
C GLU A 127 34.67 -13.77 25.58
N ALA A 128 33.76 -14.38 24.81
CA ALA A 128 33.90 -14.51 23.36
C ALA A 128 33.95 -13.14 22.65
N LEU A 129 33.06 -12.22 23.04
CA LEU A 129 33.04 -10.85 22.54
C LEU A 129 34.35 -10.13 22.80
N TYR A 130 34.82 -10.15 24.05
CA TYR A 130 36.04 -9.46 24.46
C TYR A 130 37.28 -10.07 23.83
N ALA A 131 37.34 -11.40 23.69
CA ALA A 131 38.40 -12.07 22.93
C ALA A 131 38.41 -11.62 21.46
N GLY A 132 37.24 -11.52 20.82
CA GLY A 132 37.10 -11.02 19.45
C GLY A 132 37.52 -9.56 19.29
N MET A 133 37.20 -8.70 20.25
CA MET A 133 37.63 -7.29 20.28
C MET A 133 39.16 -7.18 20.44
N ARG A 134 39.76 -7.89 21.40
CA ARG A 134 41.22 -7.91 21.59
C ARG A 134 41.96 -8.39 20.34
N ALA A 135 41.41 -9.39 19.66
CA ALA A 135 41.96 -9.92 18.42
C ALA A 135 41.67 -9.05 17.18
N HIS A 136 41.02 -7.89 17.33
CA HIS A 136 40.60 -6.99 16.25
C HIS A 136 39.76 -7.68 15.15
N ARG A 137 39.06 -8.77 15.48
CA ARG A 137 38.24 -9.57 14.54
C ARG A 137 36.81 -9.04 14.37
N LEU A 138 36.46 -7.96 15.07
CA LEU A 138 35.12 -7.38 15.12
C LEU A 138 35.10 -5.91 14.69
N PRO A 139 35.52 -5.56 13.46
CA PRO A 139 35.71 -4.17 13.02
C PRO A 139 34.43 -3.33 12.99
N HIS A 140 33.25 -3.97 12.97
CA HIS A 140 31.95 -3.32 12.92
C HIS A 140 31.15 -3.48 14.22
N THR A 141 31.76 -3.96 15.30
CA THR A 141 31.11 -4.12 16.60
C THR A 141 31.48 -2.96 17.50
N VAL A 142 30.49 -2.21 17.97
CA VAL A 142 30.67 -1.09 18.89
C VAL A 142 29.85 -1.36 20.14
N LEU A 143 30.40 -1.07 21.31
CA LEU A 143 29.64 -1.06 22.56
C LEU A 143 28.94 0.30 22.70
N ARG A 144 27.62 0.30 22.95
CA ARG A 144 26.94 1.49 23.47
C ARG A 144 26.10 1.15 24.68
N GLU A 145 26.36 1.86 25.78
CA GLU A 145 25.61 1.70 27.04
C GLU A 145 25.68 0.26 27.58
N GLY A 146 26.75 -0.45 27.20
CA GLY A 146 27.04 -1.83 27.54
C GLY A 146 26.42 -2.88 26.62
N GLU A 147 25.63 -2.46 25.63
CA GLU A 147 25.09 -3.34 24.60
C GLU A 147 26.01 -3.47 23.38
N VAL A 148 26.07 -4.68 22.83
CA VAL A 148 26.81 -5.01 21.60
C VAL A 148 26.01 -4.57 20.39
N ILE A 149 26.57 -3.66 19.59
CA ILE A 149 25.89 -3.08 18.44
C ILE A 149 26.69 -3.31 17.16
N GLN A 150 26.01 -3.84 16.14
CA GLN A 150 26.51 -3.93 14.76
C GLN A 150 26.37 -2.57 14.07
N ALA A 151 27.48 -1.99 13.59
CA ALA A 151 27.56 -0.70 12.92
C ALA A 151 27.31 -0.78 11.39
N THR A 152 26.51 -1.75 10.93
CA THR A 152 26.19 -1.96 9.51
C THR A 152 24.97 -1.13 9.06
N PRO A 153 24.82 -0.82 7.76
CA PRO A 153 23.63 -0.14 7.23
C PRO A 153 22.32 -0.86 7.57
N TRP A 154 22.31 -2.19 7.46
CA TRP A 154 21.19 -3.04 7.89
C TRP A 154 20.94 -2.97 9.39
N GLY A 155 22.01 -2.94 10.21
CA GLY A 155 21.91 -2.75 11.66
C GLY A 155 21.39 -1.36 12.07
N ARG A 156 21.52 -0.34 11.22
CA ARG A 156 20.88 0.97 11.42
C ARG A 156 19.40 0.95 11.08
N LEU A 157 19.01 0.30 9.98
CA LEU A 157 17.61 0.16 9.57
C LEU A 157 16.80 -0.65 10.59
N ILE A 158 17.32 -1.81 11.02
CA ILE A 158 16.67 -2.65 12.05
C ILE A 158 16.50 -1.87 13.36
N ARG A 159 17.46 -0.98 13.69
CA ARG A 159 17.37 -0.13 14.89
C ARG A 159 16.32 0.95 14.76
N ALA A 160 16.27 1.62 13.60
CA ALA A 160 15.23 2.58 13.32
C ALA A 160 13.85 1.90 13.48
N LEU A 161 13.66 0.73 12.86
CA LEU A 161 12.41 -0.04 12.93
C LEU A 161 12.12 -0.72 14.28
N SER A 162 13.11 -0.90 15.15
CA SER A 162 12.90 -1.42 16.51
C SER A 162 12.64 -0.32 17.54
N SER A 163 12.98 0.94 17.23
CA SER A 163 12.59 2.08 18.05
C SER A 163 11.07 2.28 18.04
N VAL A 164 10.51 2.80 19.14
CA VAL A 164 9.07 3.11 19.23
C VAL A 164 8.65 4.06 18.10
N GLY A 165 9.45 5.10 17.82
CA GLY A 165 9.20 6.06 16.74
C GLY A 165 9.22 5.43 15.35
N GLY A 166 10.17 4.55 15.04
CA GLY A 166 10.20 3.91 13.73
C GLY A 166 9.14 2.83 13.53
N ARG A 167 8.70 2.16 14.61
CA ARG A 167 7.53 1.26 14.55
C ARG A 167 6.24 2.03 14.24
N LEU A 168 6.02 3.16 14.91
CA LEU A 168 4.90 4.06 14.63
C LEU A 168 4.97 4.62 13.20
N GLY A 169 6.17 5.03 12.76
CA GLY A 169 6.41 5.48 11.39
C GLY A 169 6.10 4.41 10.34
N LEU A 170 6.44 3.14 10.61
CA LEU A 170 6.11 2.01 9.74
C LEU A 170 4.59 1.78 9.64
N VAL A 171 3.86 1.82 10.76
CA VAL A 171 2.40 1.71 10.76
C VAL A 171 1.78 2.83 9.93
N LEU A 172 2.25 4.07 10.11
CA LEU A 172 1.75 5.23 9.37
C LEU A 172 2.05 5.10 7.87
N ALA A 173 3.27 4.73 7.50
CA ALA A 173 3.67 4.55 6.11
C ALA A 173 2.85 3.45 5.41
N LEU A 174 2.65 2.31 6.07
CA LEU A 174 1.81 1.23 5.56
C LEU A 174 0.35 1.68 5.40
N SER A 175 -0.20 2.38 6.41
CA SER A 175 -1.59 2.87 6.38
C SER A 175 -1.79 3.89 5.24
N THR A 176 -0.85 4.82 5.06
CA THR A 176 -0.87 5.78 3.95
C THR A 176 -0.74 5.09 2.59
N GLY A 177 0.13 4.08 2.48
CA GLY A 177 0.28 3.29 1.25
C GLY A 177 -1.02 2.59 0.86
N VAL A 178 -1.74 2.03 1.83
CA VAL A 178 -3.06 1.42 1.62
C VAL A 178 -4.08 2.45 1.13
N LEU A 179 -4.11 3.64 1.75
CA LEU A 179 -5.03 4.71 1.35
C LEU A 179 -4.76 5.20 -0.08
N ILE A 180 -3.49 5.39 -0.45
CA ILE A 180 -3.09 5.77 -1.81
C ILE A 180 -3.49 4.68 -2.81
N GLY A 181 -3.25 3.40 -2.48
CA GLY A 181 -3.64 2.27 -3.32
C GLY A 181 -5.16 2.21 -3.54
N ALA A 182 -5.95 2.37 -2.47
CA ALA A 182 -7.41 2.41 -2.55
C ALA A 182 -7.91 3.60 -3.37
N ALA A 183 -7.33 4.79 -3.16
CA ALA A 183 -7.66 5.99 -3.93
C ALA A 183 -7.33 5.82 -5.43
N GLY A 184 -6.19 5.21 -5.75
CA GLY A 184 -5.80 4.93 -7.14
C GLY A 184 -6.73 3.93 -7.82
N LEU A 185 -7.19 2.90 -7.12
CA LEU A 185 -8.19 1.95 -7.62
C LEU A 185 -9.54 2.65 -7.86
N GLY A 186 -9.99 3.49 -6.93
CA GLY A 186 -11.23 4.27 -7.08
C GLY A 186 -11.17 5.23 -8.27
N TRP A 187 -10.06 5.96 -8.41
CA TRP A 187 -9.84 6.86 -9.54
C TRP A 187 -9.86 6.12 -10.87
N ARG A 188 -9.16 4.98 -10.96
CA ARG A 188 -9.15 4.15 -12.17
C ARG A 188 -10.56 3.66 -12.52
N GLY A 189 -11.34 3.20 -11.54
CA GLY A 189 -12.72 2.78 -11.75
C GLY A 189 -13.60 3.91 -12.28
N MET A 190 -13.44 5.14 -11.75
CA MET A 190 -14.16 6.32 -12.27
C MET A 190 -13.79 6.66 -13.71
N VAL A 191 -12.51 6.56 -14.08
CA VAL A 191 -12.06 6.80 -15.47
C VAL A 191 -12.67 5.77 -16.42
N VAL A 192 -12.67 4.47 -16.05
CA VAL A 192 -13.27 3.40 -16.86
C VAL A 192 -14.78 3.62 -17.04
N ILE A 193 -15.51 3.94 -15.97
CA ILE A 193 -16.95 4.22 -16.05
C ILE A 193 -17.24 5.43 -16.94
N ASN A 194 -16.41 6.46 -16.87
CA ASN A 194 -16.58 7.64 -17.71
C ASN A 194 -16.38 7.33 -19.20
N ASP A 195 -15.35 6.54 -19.52
CA ASP A 195 -15.06 6.09 -20.89
C ASP A 195 -16.20 5.20 -21.45
N GLU A 196 -16.68 4.25 -20.64
CA GLU A 196 -17.83 3.40 -20.99
C GLU A 196 -19.12 4.21 -21.20
N LEU A 197 -19.37 5.25 -20.39
CA LEU A 197 -20.53 6.12 -20.56
C LEU A 197 -20.45 6.92 -21.86
N GLN A 198 -19.26 7.40 -22.23
CA GLN A 198 -19.08 8.12 -23.50
C GLN A 198 -19.34 7.19 -24.69
N HIS A 199 -18.77 5.97 -24.69
CA HIS A 199 -19.04 4.99 -25.74
C HIS A 199 -20.53 4.62 -25.87
N VAL A 200 -21.24 4.41 -24.75
CA VAL A 200 -22.68 4.13 -24.80
C VAL A 200 -23.48 5.33 -25.34
N PHE A 201 -23.11 6.55 -24.98
CA PHE A 201 -23.88 7.74 -25.31
C PHE A 201 -23.60 8.26 -26.72
N ASP A 202 -22.32 8.36 -27.10
CA ASP A 202 -21.91 8.93 -28.38
C ASP A 202 -22.04 7.89 -29.52
N ASP A 203 -21.61 6.64 -29.30
CA ASP A 203 -21.55 5.64 -30.39
C ASP A 203 -22.87 4.89 -30.58
N ASN A 204 -23.55 4.49 -29.49
CA ASN A 204 -24.75 3.64 -29.60
C ASN A 204 -26.06 4.44 -29.61
N VAL A 205 -26.23 5.43 -28.72
CA VAL A 205 -27.49 6.19 -28.64
C VAL A 205 -27.67 7.10 -29.86
N GLY A 206 -26.60 7.77 -30.31
CA GLY A 206 -26.62 8.58 -31.54
C GLY A 206 -27.03 7.75 -32.76
N ALA A 207 -26.34 6.62 -32.98
CA ALA A 207 -26.62 5.70 -34.08
C ALA A 207 -28.07 5.18 -34.07
N VAL A 208 -28.59 4.76 -32.91
CA VAL A 208 -29.98 4.30 -32.79
C VAL A 208 -30.98 5.41 -33.10
N ILE A 209 -30.71 6.66 -32.68
CA ILE A 209 -31.56 7.82 -33.00
C ILE A 209 -31.58 8.08 -34.50
N ASP A 210 -30.43 8.03 -35.18
CA ASP A 210 -30.35 8.25 -36.62
C ASP A 210 -31.07 7.14 -37.39
N LEU A 211 -30.87 5.88 -37.02
CA LEU A 211 -31.58 4.74 -37.60
C LEU A 211 -33.10 4.82 -37.37
N ALA A 212 -33.56 5.19 -36.17
CA ALA A 212 -34.98 5.39 -35.87
C ALA A 212 -35.58 6.53 -36.69
N THR A 213 -34.82 7.61 -36.89
CA THR A 213 -35.21 8.74 -37.74
C THR A 213 -35.35 8.31 -39.20
N LEU A 214 -34.37 7.56 -39.71
CA LEU A 214 -34.42 6.97 -41.06
C LEU A 214 -35.67 6.09 -41.24
N GLY A 215 -36.01 5.28 -40.23
CA GLY A 215 -37.18 4.41 -40.27
C GLY A 215 -38.48 5.20 -40.33
N THR A 216 -38.54 6.31 -39.59
CA THR A 216 -39.67 7.24 -39.62
C THR A 216 -39.81 7.89 -41.00
N LEU A 217 -38.72 8.35 -41.60
CA LEU A 217 -38.71 8.94 -42.94
C LEU A 217 -39.18 7.94 -44.02
N LEU A 218 -38.69 6.70 -43.97
CA LEU A 218 -39.11 5.64 -44.89
C LEU A 218 -40.60 5.30 -44.74
N THR A 219 -41.10 5.20 -43.52
CA THR A 219 -42.51 4.93 -43.24
C THR A 219 -43.40 6.07 -43.74
N GLU A 220 -42.97 7.32 -43.54
CA GLU A 220 -43.73 8.47 -44.04
C GLU A 220 -43.70 8.56 -45.57
N MET A 221 -42.58 8.20 -46.20
CA MET A 221 -42.46 8.13 -47.65
C MET A 221 -43.36 7.03 -48.24
N GLU A 222 -43.41 5.85 -47.62
CA GLU A 222 -44.32 4.77 -48.01
C GLU A 222 -45.78 5.20 -47.88
N ARG A 223 -46.15 5.86 -46.77
CA ARG A 223 -47.50 6.39 -46.55
C ARG A 223 -47.92 7.37 -47.65
N HIS A 224 -47.02 8.28 -48.05
CA HIS A 224 -47.29 9.19 -49.15
C HIS A 224 -47.39 8.47 -50.50
N ALA A 225 -46.53 7.50 -50.76
CA ALA A 225 -46.60 6.69 -51.99
C ALA A 225 -47.92 5.92 -52.08
N GLY A 226 -48.34 5.24 -51.00
CA GLY A 226 -49.62 4.53 -50.95
C GLY A 226 -50.84 5.46 -51.07
N SER A 227 -50.75 6.71 -50.59
CA SER A 227 -51.84 7.68 -50.76
C SER A 227 -52.11 8.07 -52.22
N LEU A 228 -51.18 7.81 -53.14
CA LEU A 228 -51.38 8.05 -54.57
C LEU A 228 -52.40 7.09 -55.20
N GLU A 229 -52.58 5.88 -54.65
CA GLU A 229 -53.57 4.90 -55.14
C GLU A 229 -55.02 5.35 -54.91
N GLY A 230 -55.26 6.17 -53.89
CA GLY A 230 -56.59 6.63 -53.51
C GLY A 230 -57.10 7.86 -54.26
N LEU A 231 -56.26 8.46 -55.12
CA LEU A 231 -56.58 9.70 -55.83
C LEU A 231 -57.27 9.42 -57.16
N LYS A 232 -58.26 10.26 -57.52
CA LYS A 232 -58.85 10.25 -58.86
C LYS A 232 -57.95 11.08 -59.79
N LEU A 233 -56.98 10.44 -60.43
CA LEU A 233 -56.05 11.09 -61.37
C LEU A 233 -56.69 11.43 -62.74
N GLU A 234 -57.89 12.01 -62.73
CA GLU A 234 -58.50 12.57 -63.95
C GLU A 234 -57.91 13.97 -64.20
N GLY A 235 -56.85 14.03 -65.00
CA GLY A 235 -56.09 15.27 -65.24
C GLY A 235 -55.11 15.58 -64.11
N ARG A 236 -54.29 16.63 -64.28
CA ARG A 236 -53.24 17.06 -63.32
C ARG A 236 -53.85 17.37 -61.94
N ASP A 237 -53.99 16.35 -61.11
CA ASP A 237 -54.45 16.46 -59.73
C ASP A 237 -53.40 17.21 -58.89
N PRO A 238 -53.72 18.40 -58.36
CA PRO A 238 -52.81 19.14 -57.49
C PRO A 238 -52.36 18.35 -56.26
N GLU A 239 -53.20 17.44 -55.75
CA GLU A 239 -52.87 16.62 -54.58
C GLU A 239 -51.80 15.59 -54.91
N ALA A 240 -51.89 14.92 -56.06
CA ALA A 240 -50.90 13.95 -56.51
C ALA A 240 -49.52 14.60 -56.69
N GLY A 241 -49.49 15.79 -57.29
CA GLY A 241 -48.27 16.61 -57.40
C GLY A 241 -47.68 16.99 -56.04
N ALA A 242 -48.53 17.39 -55.09
CA ALA A 242 -48.09 17.72 -53.73
C ALA A 242 -47.50 16.50 -53.00
N ARG A 243 -48.08 15.30 -53.17
CA ARG A 243 -47.55 14.04 -52.60
C ARG A 243 -46.17 13.70 -53.17
N LEU A 244 -45.99 13.80 -54.49
CA LEU A 244 -44.68 13.57 -55.13
C LEU A 244 -43.61 14.53 -54.61
N VAL A 245 -43.94 15.81 -54.41
CA VAL A 245 -43.02 16.79 -53.81
C VAL A 245 -42.64 16.39 -52.39
N GLN A 246 -43.57 15.88 -51.58
CA GLN A 246 -43.25 15.41 -50.22
C GLN A 246 -42.38 14.15 -50.24
N ILE A 247 -42.66 13.19 -51.12
CA ILE A 247 -41.83 12.00 -51.31
C ILE A 247 -40.40 12.41 -51.68
N GLN A 248 -40.22 13.34 -52.61
CA GLN A 248 -38.91 13.84 -53.02
C GLN A 248 -38.15 14.50 -51.86
N ARG A 249 -38.84 15.32 -51.05
CA ARG A 249 -38.24 15.96 -49.86
C ARG A 249 -37.80 14.93 -48.82
N LEU A 250 -38.61 13.92 -48.56
CA LEU A 250 -38.28 12.85 -47.62
C LEU A 250 -37.07 12.04 -48.12
N LEU A 251 -37.03 11.74 -49.41
CA LEU A 251 -35.91 11.06 -50.06
C LEU A 251 -34.61 11.88 -49.94
N GLU A 252 -34.67 13.20 -50.16
CA GLU A 252 -33.53 14.11 -50.00
C GLU A 252 -33.07 14.22 -48.54
N ALA A 253 -33.98 14.09 -47.57
CA ALA A 253 -33.66 14.12 -46.13
C ALA A 253 -32.93 12.86 -45.64
N ILE A 254 -33.09 11.72 -46.32
CA ILE A 254 -32.46 10.45 -45.93
C ILE A 254 -30.93 10.49 -46.13
N GLY A 255 -30.46 11.09 -47.22
CA GLY A 255 -29.03 11.08 -47.58
C GLY A 255 -28.10 11.64 -46.48
N PRO A 256 -28.33 12.88 -45.99
CA PRO A 256 -27.53 13.45 -44.91
C PRO A 256 -27.59 12.61 -43.62
N ARG A 257 -28.78 12.11 -43.26
CA ARG A 257 -28.95 11.28 -42.04
C ARG A 257 -28.24 9.95 -42.13
N TRP A 258 -28.27 9.33 -43.31
CA TRP A 258 -27.48 8.12 -43.56
C TRP A 258 -25.99 8.40 -43.47
N GLN A 259 -25.53 9.56 -43.97
CA GLN A 259 -24.13 9.94 -43.91
C GLN A 259 -23.65 10.18 -42.47
N ASP A 260 -24.46 10.84 -41.64
CA ASP A 260 -24.16 11.05 -40.22
C ASP A 260 -23.98 9.71 -39.50
N TYR A 261 -24.89 8.75 -39.74
CA TYR A 261 -24.77 7.39 -39.21
C TYR A 261 -23.54 6.66 -39.77
N ALA A 262 -23.38 6.58 -41.10
CA ALA A 262 -22.34 5.78 -41.75
C ALA A 262 -20.90 6.29 -41.53
N GLN A 263 -20.71 7.52 -41.04
CA GLN A 263 -19.40 8.08 -40.69
C GLN A 263 -18.89 7.64 -39.30
N GLY A 264 -19.73 6.99 -38.48
CA GLY A 264 -19.33 6.45 -37.19
C GLY A 264 -18.29 5.31 -37.30
N GLU A 265 -17.67 4.97 -36.17
CA GLU A 265 -16.85 3.76 -36.08
C GLU A 265 -17.74 2.53 -35.95
N HIS A 266 -17.76 1.69 -36.98
CA HIS A 266 -18.62 0.51 -37.04
C HIS A 266 -17.80 -0.79 -37.22
N PRO A 267 -18.20 -1.91 -36.59
CA PRO A 267 -17.57 -3.21 -36.83
C PRO A 267 -17.79 -3.73 -38.26
N ALA A 268 -16.95 -4.67 -38.70
CA ALA A 268 -17.04 -5.27 -40.04
C ALA A 268 -18.41 -5.92 -40.35
N ASP A 269 -19.03 -6.52 -39.32
CA ASP A 269 -20.34 -7.14 -39.42
C ASP A 269 -21.43 -6.07 -39.68
N GLU A 270 -21.33 -4.91 -39.04
CA GLU A 270 -22.24 -3.78 -39.24
C GLU A 270 -22.07 -3.15 -40.61
N HIS A 271 -20.84 -2.98 -41.09
CA HIS A 271 -20.58 -2.50 -42.45
C HIS A 271 -21.24 -3.37 -43.53
N THR A 272 -21.34 -4.68 -43.28
CA THR A 272 -22.04 -5.58 -44.20
C THR A 272 -23.54 -5.27 -44.24
N LEU A 273 -24.16 -5.05 -43.08
CA LEU A 273 -25.56 -4.63 -42.99
C LEU A 273 -25.79 -3.23 -43.60
N GLN A 274 -24.82 -2.32 -43.45
CA GLN A 274 -24.88 -0.99 -44.04
C GLN A 274 -24.94 -1.05 -45.58
N GLN A 275 -24.11 -1.93 -46.18
CA GLN A 275 -24.16 -2.16 -47.63
C GLN A 275 -25.49 -2.77 -48.06
N VAL A 276 -26.02 -3.74 -47.30
CA VAL A 276 -27.35 -4.30 -47.59
C VAL A 276 -28.42 -3.20 -47.59
N PHE A 277 -28.44 -2.32 -46.59
CA PHE A 277 -29.38 -1.20 -46.57
C PHE A 277 -29.17 -0.27 -47.77
N LEU A 278 -27.94 0.12 -48.07
CA LEU A 278 -27.63 1.00 -49.19
C LEU A 278 -28.11 0.42 -50.53
N ASP A 279 -27.92 -0.88 -50.76
CA ASP A 279 -28.38 -1.57 -51.97
C ASP A 279 -29.91 -1.58 -52.07
N ARG A 280 -30.61 -1.91 -50.97
CA ARG A 280 -32.07 -1.92 -50.92
C ARG A 280 -32.66 -0.53 -51.07
N PHE A 281 -32.07 0.47 -50.42
CA PHE A 281 -32.47 1.86 -50.53
C PHE A 281 -32.22 2.41 -51.93
N THR A 282 -31.09 2.08 -52.55
CA THR A 282 -30.80 2.45 -53.95
C THR A 282 -31.85 1.85 -54.89
N ALA A 283 -32.20 0.58 -54.72
CA ALA A 283 -33.26 -0.05 -55.50
C ALA A 283 -34.63 0.61 -55.28
N LEU A 284 -34.99 0.92 -54.03
CA LEU A 284 -36.21 1.67 -53.69
C LEU A 284 -36.24 3.04 -54.38
N ARG A 285 -35.13 3.79 -54.35
CA ARG A 285 -35.01 5.10 -54.99
C ARG A 285 -35.21 5.00 -56.50
N ASP A 286 -34.44 4.15 -57.15
CA ASP A 286 -34.31 4.14 -58.61
C ASP A 286 -35.44 3.37 -59.29
N GLN A 287 -35.91 2.28 -58.69
CA GLN A 287 -36.93 1.40 -59.26
C GLN A 287 -38.29 1.59 -58.62
N GLY A 288 -38.37 1.95 -57.33
CA GLY A 288 -39.62 2.18 -56.63
C GLY A 288 -40.16 3.60 -56.84
N VAL A 289 -39.39 4.60 -56.40
CA VAL A 289 -39.82 5.99 -56.25
C VAL A 289 -39.67 6.80 -57.54
N ALA A 290 -38.53 6.75 -58.22
CA ALA A 290 -38.27 7.56 -59.41
C ALA A 290 -39.33 7.43 -60.52
N PRO A 291 -39.88 6.23 -60.83
CA PRO A 291 -40.92 6.07 -61.84
C PRO A 291 -42.26 6.71 -61.47
N LEU A 292 -42.53 6.97 -60.18
CA LEU A 292 -43.82 7.51 -59.73
C LEU A 292 -44.15 8.85 -60.37
N THR A 293 -43.15 9.71 -60.58
CA THR A 293 -43.33 11.02 -61.22
C THR A 293 -43.86 10.88 -62.65
N ALA A 294 -43.25 10.00 -63.45
CA ALA A 294 -43.66 9.77 -64.83
C ALA A 294 -45.04 9.10 -64.90
N LEU A 295 -45.29 8.10 -64.06
CA LEU A 295 -46.56 7.37 -64.00
C LEU A 295 -47.73 8.28 -63.57
N THR A 296 -47.49 9.16 -62.59
CA THR A 296 -48.50 10.12 -62.13
C THR A 296 -48.79 11.19 -63.18
N GLN A 297 -47.76 11.69 -63.89
CA GLN A 297 -47.94 12.67 -64.97
C GLN A 297 -48.64 12.08 -66.21
N GLY A 298 -48.46 10.79 -66.46
CA GLY A 298 -49.11 10.07 -67.56
C GLY A 298 -50.61 9.81 -67.36
N GLY A 299 -51.12 9.93 -66.13
CA GLY A 299 -52.54 9.75 -65.80
C GLY A 299 -53.06 8.31 -65.86
N ASP A 300 -52.19 7.31 -66.06
CA ASP A 300 -52.59 5.90 -66.05
C ASP A 300 -52.64 5.35 -64.61
N LEU A 301 -53.81 5.49 -64.00
CA LEU A 301 -54.13 4.98 -62.66
C LEU A 301 -53.82 3.49 -62.48
N LYS A 302 -54.01 2.68 -63.53
CA LYS A 302 -53.83 1.23 -63.45
C LYS A 302 -52.34 0.87 -63.47
N ALA A 303 -51.55 1.55 -64.29
CA ALA A 303 -50.11 1.39 -64.31
C ALA A 303 -49.47 1.88 -62.99
N LEU A 304 -49.95 3.02 -62.46
CA LEU A 304 -49.48 3.54 -61.17
C LEU A 304 -49.77 2.58 -60.01
N ALA A 305 -51.02 2.14 -59.87
CA ALA A 305 -51.40 1.18 -58.82
C ALA A 305 -50.64 -0.15 -58.96
N GLY A 306 -50.49 -0.66 -60.19
CA GLY A 306 -49.71 -1.87 -60.44
C GLY A 306 -48.23 -1.73 -60.07
N HIS A 307 -47.63 -0.56 -60.30
CA HIS A 307 -46.24 -0.28 -59.92
C HIS A 307 -46.08 -0.14 -58.40
N LEU A 308 -47.02 0.58 -57.75
CA LEU A 308 -47.01 0.73 -56.30
C LEU A 308 -47.14 -0.62 -55.59
N GLU A 309 -48.10 -1.46 -56.01
CA GLU A 309 -48.35 -2.76 -55.41
C GLU A 309 -47.22 -3.78 -55.65
N ARG A 310 -46.73 -3.89 -56.89
CA ARG A 310 -45.81 -4.98 -57.28
C ARG A 310 -44.34 -4.61 -57.21
N THR A 311 -44.01 -3.32 -57.24
CA THR A 311 -42.61 -2.85 -57.28
C THR A 311 -42.29 -1.99 -56.06
N ALA A 312 -43.00 -0.88 -55.86
CA ALA A 312 -42.63 0.06 -54.82
C ALA A 312 -42.81 -0.51 -53.40
N ARG A 313 -43.97 -1.11 -53.10
CA ARG A 313 -44.29 -1.63 -51.77
C ARG A 313 -43.34 -2.76 -51.31
N PRO A 314 -42.99 -3.77 -52.15
CA PRO A 314 -41.95 -4.72 -51.79
C PRO A 314 -40.57 -4.09 -51.56
N LEU A 315 -40.21 -3.05 -52.32
CA LEU A 315 -38.94 -2.34 -52.14
C LEU A 315 -38.92 -1.51 -50.85
N PHE A 316 -40.05 -0.90 -50.46
CA PHE A 316 -40.19 -0.26 -49.14
C PHE A 316 -40.00 -1.27 -48.02
N GLY A 317 -40.67 -2.42 -48.10
CA GLY A 317 -40.51 -3.49 -47.12
C GLY A 317 -39.06 -3.99 -47.02
N ALA A 318 -38.38 -4.19 -48.14
CA ALA A 318 -36.98 -4.63 -48.16
C ALA A 318 -36.00 -3.58 -47.57
N ALA A 319 -36.25 -2.29 -47.81
CA ALA A 319 -35.45 -1.22 -47.22
C ALA A 319 -35.71 -1.07 -45.71
N GLN A 320 -36.96 -1.18 -45.26
CA GLN A 320 -37.34 -1.18 -43.85
C GLN A 320 -36.75 -2.39 -43.11
N GLU A 321 -36.79 -3.58 -43.70
CA GLU A 321 -36.20 -4.79 -43.14
C GLU A 321 -34.68 -4.65 -42.97
N ALA A 322 -33.99 -4.13 -43.99
CA ALA A 322 -32.56 -3.88 -43.91
C ALA A 322 -32.20 -2.84 -42.84
N LEU A 323 -33.01 -1.79 -42.69
CA LEU A 323 -32.82 -0.78 -41.65
C LEU A 323 -33.09 -1.36 -40.26
N GLN A 324 -34.14 -2.18 -40.11
CA GLN A 324 -34.46 -2.84 -38.85
C GLN A 324 -33.34 -3.79 -38.41
N ALA A 325 -32.67 -4.46 -39.35
CA ALA A 325 -31.50 -5.28 -39.05
C ALA A 325 -30.36 -4.47 -38.43
N LEU A 326 -30.12 -3.23 -38.91
CA LEU A 326 -29.14 -2.32 -38.30
C LEU A 326 -29.56 -1.89 -36.88
N VAL A 327 -30.84 -1.59 -36.66
CA VAL A 327 -31.36 -1.24 -35.32
C VAL A 327 -31.20 -2.41 -34.34
N VAL A 328 -31.51 -3.63 -34.77
CA VAL A 328 -31.33 -4.84 -33.94
C VAL A 328 -29.85 -5.07 -33.65
N TYR A 329 -28.98 -4.90 -34.65
CA TYR A 329 -27.54 -5.01 -34.44
C TYR A 329 -27.03 -4.04 -33.38
N GLN A 330 -27.40 -2.75 -33.48
CA GLN A 330 -27.03 -1.72 -32.51
C GLN A 330 -27.54 -2.03 -31.10
N HIS A 331 -28.75 -2.58 -30.98
CA HIS A 331 -29.27 -3.03 -29.69
C HIS A 331 -28.47 -4.19 -29.10
N ASP A 332 -28.21 -5.22 -29.90
CA ASP A 332 -27.47 -6.41 -29.46
C ASP A 332 -26.02 -6.07 -29.13
N ASP A 333 -25.42 -5.13 -29.85
CA ASP A 333 -24.06 -4.66 -29.59
C ASP A 333 -23.96 -3.93 -28.24
N ALA A 334 -24.90 -3.01 -27.98
CA ALA A 334 -25.02 -2.36 -26.68
C ALA A 334 -25.23 -3.36 -25.53
N GLU A 335 -25.99 -4.45 -25.75
CA GLU A 335 -26.16 -5.51 -24.77
C GLU A 335 -24.87 -6.32 -24.53
N ARG A 336 -24.12 -6.65 -25.59
CA ARG A 336 -22.84 -7.36 -25.49
C ARG A 336 -21.82 -6.52 -24.73
N PHE A 337 -21.66 -5.26 -25.12
CA PHE A 337 -20.79 -4.31 -24.44
C PHE A 337 -21.14 -4.19 -22.95
N ARG A 338 -22.42 -4.03 -22.61
CA ARG A 338 -22.88 -3.96 -21.21
C ARG A 338 -22.52 -5.22 -20.41
N LYS A 339 -22.59 -6.40 -21.01
CA LYS A 339 -22.22 -7.66 -20.33
C LYS A 339 -20.72 -7.72 -20.06
N GLU A 340 -19.91 -7.42 -21.06
CA GLU A 340 -18.43 -7.41 -20.96
C GLU A 340 -17.92 -6.37 -19.97
N ALA A 341 -18.46 -5.15 -20.03
CA ALA A 341 -18.22 -4.08 -19.07
C ALA A 341 -18.55 -4.52 -17.63
N ARG A 342 -19.72 -5.13 -17.43
CA ARG A 342 -20.15 -5.62 -16.11
C ARG A 342 -19.22 -6.69 -15.55
N GLU A 343 -18.81 -7.67 -16.35
CA GLU A 343 -17.87 -8.70 -15.90
C GLU A 343 -16.53 -8.09 -15.48
N THR A 344 -16.04 -7.13 -16.27
CA THR A 344 -14.79 -6.42 -15.98
C THR A 344 -14.89 -5.60 -14.68
N LEU A 345 -15.99 -4.86 -14.49
CA LEU A 345 -16.26 -4.10 -13.26
C LEU A 345 -16.37 -5.01 -12.04
N VAL A 346 -17.04 -6.17 -12.14
CA VAL A 346 -17.17 -7.13 -11.05
C VAL A 346 -15.80 -7.68 -10.64
N TRP A 347 -14.96 -8.09 -11.60
CA TRP A 347 -13.62 -8.59 -11.30
C TRP A 347 -12.73 -7.52 -10.66
N GLN A 348 -12.79 -6.28 -11.16
CA GLN A 348 -12.07 -5.16 -10.55
C GLN A 348 -12.56 -4.89 -9.12
N ALA A 349 -13.87 -4.93 -8.87
CA ALA A 349 -14.44 -4.74 -7.55
C ALA A 349 -14.04 -5.85 -6.56
N ILE A 350 -14.00 -7.11 -7.02
CA ILE A 350 -13.52 -8.25 -6.21
C ILE A 350 -12.05 -8.06 -5.83
N LEU A 351 -11.19 -7.76 -6.81
CA LEU A 351 -9.76 -7.53 -6.57
C LEU A 351 -9.52 -6.38 -5.60
N ALA A 352 -10.23 -5.26 -5.79
CA ALA A 352 -10.16 -4.11 -4.88
C ALA A 352 -10.60 -4.50 -3.46
N SER A 353 -11.72 -5.22 -3.32
CA SER A 353 -12.24 -5.67 -2.01
C SER A 353 -11.25 -6.58 -1.29
N VAL A 354 -10.65 -7.55 -1.99
CA VAL A 354 -9.62 -8.44 -1.44
C VAL A 354 -8.40 -7.64 -0.99
N ALA A 355 -7.92 -6.71 -1.82
CA ALA A 355 -6.78 -5.86 -1.47
C ALA A 355 -7.06 -4.99 -0.23
N THR A 356 -8.27 -4.44 -0.11
CA THR A 356 -8.69 -3.67 1.08
C THR A 356 -8.72 -4.52 2.33
N VAL A 357 -9.30 -5.72 2.27
CA VAL A 357 -9.38 -6.64 3.42
C VAL A 357 -7.98 -7.06 3.88
N LEU A 358 -7.10 -7.45 2.95
CA LEU A 358 -5.71 -7.81 3.26
C LEU A 358 -4.94 -6.65 3.89
N SER A 359 -5.18 -5.43 3.39
CA SER A 359 -4.56 -4.22 3.92
C SER A 359 -5.01 -3.91 5.34
N LEU A 360 -6.31 -4.00 5.63
CA LEU A 360 -6.84 -3.82 6.98
C LEU A 360 -6.31 -4.88 7.95
N ALA A 361 -6.22 -6.13 7.50
CA ALA A 361 -5.65 -7.22 8.29
C ALA A 361 -4.16 -6.97 8.60
N ALA A 362 -3.38 -6.49 7.64
CA ALA A 362 -1.98 -6.13 7.83
C ALA A 362 -1.82 -4.98 8.84
N ILE A 363 -2.61 -3.90 8.71
CA ILE A 363 -2.61 -2.78 9.66
C ILE A 363 -2.94 -3.27 11.06
N LEU A 364 -3.97 -4.11 11.22
CA LEU A 364 -4.35 -4.68 12.51
C LEU A 364 -3.22 -5.54 13.11
N ALA A 365 -2.58 -6.39 12.29
CA ALA A 365 -1.48 -7.24 12.73
C ALA A 365 -0.28 -6.42 13.21
N VAL A 366 0.11 -5.37 12.47
CA VAL A 366 1.20 -4.47 12.87
C VAL A 366 0.80 -3.68 14.12
N GLY A 367 -0.43 -3.19 14.21
CA GLY A 367 -0.96 -2.51 15.39
C GLY A 367 -0.90 -3.39 16.65
N LEU A 368 -1.33 -4.64 16.55
CA LEU A 368 -1.23 -5.63 17.63
C LEU A 368 0.23 -5.95 18.01
N TRP A 369 1.13 -5.99 17.02
CA TRP A 369 2.56 -6.18 17.26
C TRP A 369 3.18 -4.99 18.02
N VAL A 370 2.87 -3.75 17.62
CA VAL A 370 3.33 -2.55 18.32
C VAL A 370 2.75 -2.50 19.75
N TRP A 371 1.46 -2.78 19.91
CA TRP A 371 0.82 -2.84 21.23
C TRP A 371 1.53 -3.81 22.16
N ARG A 372 1.81 -5.03 21.70
CA ARG A 372 2.49 -6.05 22.51
C ARG A 372 3.93 -5.66 22.87
N THR A 373 4.63 -5.01 21.96
CA THR A 373 6.05 -4.69 22.13
C THR A 373 6.30 -3.40 22.90
N VAL A 374 5.34 -2.48 22.98
CA VAL A 374 5.47 -1.21 23.72
C VAL A 374 4.77 -1.27 25.09
N ARG A 375 3.55 -1.80 25.16
CA ARG A 375 2.75 -1.76 26.40
C ARG A 375 3.32 -2.66 27.50
N ARG A 376 3.80 -3.86 27.14
CA ARG A 376 4.32 -4.83 28.12
C ARG A 376 5.59 -4.36 28.83
N PRO A 377 6.61 -3.81 28.14
CA PRO A 377 7.77 -3.24 28.82
C PRO A 377 7.42 -2.04 29.70
N LEU A 378 6.51 -1.18 29.24
CA LEU A 378 6.10 0.00 30.00
C LEU A 378 5.39 -0.38 31.30
N SER A 379 4.45 -1.33 31.25
CA SER A 379 3.75 -1.83 32.45
C SER A 379 4.72 -2.51 33.42
N ASN A 380 5.73 -3.20 32.90
CA ASN A 380 6.78 -3.76 33.74
C ASN A 380 7.57 -2.63 34.42
N LEU A 381 8.03 -1.62 33.67
CA LEU A 381 8.78 -0.49 34.23
C LEU A 381 7.99 0.24 35.32
N GLU A 382 6.69 0.48 35.10
CA GLU A 382 5.78 1.09 36.07
C GLU A 382 5.73 0.29 37.37
N SER A 383 5.50 -1.03 37.29
CA SER A 383 5.50 -1.90 38.48
C SER A 383 6.84 -1.91 39.25
N HIS A 384 7.96 -1.66 38.56
CA HIS A 384 9.27 -1.58 39.21
C HIS A 384 9.48 -0.24 39.90
N MET A 385 9.10 0.85 39.26
CA MET A 385 9.15 2.19 39.86
C MET A 385 8.26 2.25 41.11
N ASP A 386 7.08 1.62 41.06
CA ASP A 386 6.20 1.48 42.21
C ASP A 386 6.84 0.66 43.34
N ALA A 387 7.50 -0.46 43.02
CA ALA A 387 8.20 -1.29 44.00
C ALA A 387 9.37 -0.56 44.68
N VAL A 388 10.14 0.23 43.91
CA VAL A 388 11.23 1.07 44.44
C VAL A 388 10.69 2.21 45.29
N ALA A 389 9.61 2.88 44.85
CA ALA A 389 8.94 3.92 45.63
C ALA A 389 8.35 3.39 46.94
N ALA A 390 7.94 2.11 46.97
CA ALA A 390 7.47 1.42 48.16
C ALA A 390 8.60 0.90 49.09
N GLY A 391 9.87 1.19 48.78
CA GLY A 391 11.03 0.79 49.60
C GLY A 391 11.50 -0.65 49.40
N ASN A 392 10.96 -1.38 48.42
CA ASN A 392 11.37 -2.73 48.10
C ASN A 392 12.57 -2.73 47.12
N LEU A 393 13.76 -2.46 47.65
CA LEU A 393 15.02 -2.46 46.89
C LEU A 393 15.47 -3.86 46.43
N LEU A 394 14.81 -4.92 46.90
CA LEU A 394 15.09 -6.32 46.53
C LEU A 394 14.21 -6.81 45.39
N TYR A 395 13.34 -5.97 44.84
CA TYR A 395 12.47 -6.34 43.73
C TYR A 395 13.31 -6.72 42.50
N GLN A 396 13.29 -8.01 42.15
CA GLN A 396 14.07 -8.54 41.04
C GLN A 396 13.53 -8.03 39.72
N ILE A 397 14.39 -7.37 38.94
CA ILE A 397 14.07 -7.00 37.56
C ILE A 397 13.95 -8.31 36.75
N PRO A 398 12.77 -8.67 36.20
CA PRO A 398 12.65 -9.81 35.33
C PRO A 398 13.63 -9.62 34.17
N PRO A 399 14.44 -10.64 33.83
CA PRO A 399 15.40 -10.51 32.75
C PRO A 399 14.67 -10.08 31.48
N HIS A 400 15.19 -9.05 30.81
CA HIS A 400 14.64 -8.56 29.56
C HIS A 400 14.63 -9.73 28.56
N ARG A 401 13.47 -10.38 28.36
CA ARG A 401 13.34 -11.39 27.32
C ARG A 401 13.55 -10.67 26.00
N ARG A 402 14.62 -11.02 25.29
CA ARG A 402 14.81 -10.61 23.90
C ARG A 402 13.58 -11.10 23.13
N ALA A 403 12.82 -10.15 22.58
CA ALA A 403 11.69 -10.41 21.71
C ALA A 403 12.17 -10.49 20.25
#